data_AF-F4BTA3-F1
#
_entry.id   AF-F4BTA3-F1
#
_cell.length_a   1.000
_cell.length_b   1.000
_cell.length_c   1.000
_cell.angle_alpha   90.00
_cell.angle_beta   90.00
_cell.angle_gamma   90.00
#
_symmetry.space_group_name_H-M   'P 1'
#
loop_
_entity.id
_entity.type
_entity.pdbx_description
1 polymer ?
#
loop_
_entity_poly.entity_id
_entity_poly.type
_entity_poly.pdbx_seq_one_letter_code
_entity_poly.pdbx_strand_id
1 'polypeptide(L)' 'MHPDGYVAYPIGIKGIVIGEGDTYGEALADVKSAIQFHIETFGRESIEIDGISETFVAEVVV' A
#
# COMPACT_ATOMS: atom_id res chain seq x y z
N MET A 1 -2.54 25.50 -2.59
CA MET A 1 -1.92 24.47 -1.75
C MET A 1 -2.40 23.16 -2.32
N HIS A 2 -1.52 22.45 -3.03
CA HIS A 2 -1.79 21.07 -3.39
C HIS A 2 -1.48 20.30 -2.10
N PRO A 3 -2.43 19.65 -1.42
CA PRO A 3 -2.04 18.69 -0.40
C PRO A 3 -1.09 17.71 -1.09
N ASP A 4 0.07 17.44 -0.51
CA ASP A 4 1.09 16.56 -1.08
C ASP A 4 0.60 15.09 -1.07
N GLY A 5 -0.48 14.80 -1.80
CA GLY A 5 -1.08 13.49 -1.98
C GLY A 5 -1.34 12.69 -0.70
N TYR A 6 -1.56 11.39 -0.90
CA TYR A 6 -1.71 10.37 0.12
C TYR A 6 -0.78 9.22 -0.23
N VAL A 7 -0.17 8.62 0.79
CA VAL A 7 0.65 7.41 0.65
C VAL A 7 0.10 6.31 1.56
N ALA A 8 -0.04 5.11 1.03
CA ALA A 8 -0.56 3.95 1.72
C ALA A 8 0.53 2.87 1.86
N TYR A 9 0.71 2.38 3.09
CA TYR A 9 1.64 1.31 3.42
C TYR A 9 0.86 0.13 4.02
N PRO A 10 0.98 -1.08 3.46
CA PRO A 10 0.31 -2.25 4.01
C PRO A 10 1.02 -2.73 5.28
N ILE A 11 0.30 -2.75 6.40
CA ILE A 11 0.80 -3.30 7.66
C ILE A 11 0.75 -4.83 7.61
N GLY A 12 1.78 -5.48 8.15
CA GLY A 12 1.91 -6.92 8.14
C GLY A 12 2.54 -7.49 6.86
N ILE A 13 2.91 -6.63 5.89
CA ILE A 13 3.73 -6.99 4.73
C ILE A 13 5.06 -6.26 4.84
N LYS A 14 6.18 -7.00 4.86
CA LYS A 14 7.51 -6.37 4.92
C LYS A 14 7.85 -5.67 3.60
N GLY A 15 7.79 -4.34 3.60
CA GLY A 15 8.66 -3.44 2.82
C GLY A 15 8.59 -3.43 1.29
N ILE A 16 7.71 -4.22 0.65
CA ILE A 16 7.74 -4.39 -0.82
C ILE A 16 6.65 -3.58 -1.54
N VAL A 17 5.56 -3.24 -0.86
CA VAL A 17 4.40 -2.63 -1.51
C VAL A 17 4.06 -1.28 -0.87
N ILE A 18 3.90 -0.26 -1.71
CA ILE A 18 3.51 1.10 -1.35
C ILE A 18 2.53 1.56 -2.43
N GLY A 19 1.53 2.37 -2.08
CA GLY A 19 0.67 3.02 -3.07
C GLY A 19 0.52 4.51 -2.80
N GLU A 20 0.28 5.30 -3.86
CA GLU A 20 0.14 6.75 -3.79
C GLU A 20 -1.09 7.26 -4.55
N GLY A 21 -1.55 8.47 -4.24
CA GLY A 21 -2.63 9.12 -4.97
C GLY A 21 -3.00 10.49 -4.44
N ASP A 22 -3.68 11.31 -5.24
CA ASP A 22 -4.12 12.66 -4.85
C ASP A 22 -5.22 12.61 -3.78
N THR A 23 -5.92 11.48 -3.69
CA THR A 23 -6.94 11.20 -2.69
C THR A 23 -6.65 9.92 -1.91
N TYR A 24 -7.21 9.82 -0.70
CA TYR A 24 -7.19 8.60 0.11
C TYR A 24 -7.65 7.36 -0.68
N GLY A 25 -8.70 7.51 -1.50
CA GLY A 25 -9.26 6.41 -2.28
C GLY A 25 -8.31 5.92 -3.35
N GLU A 26 -7.58 6.82 -4.00
CA GLU A 26 -6.59 6.50 -5.02
C GLU A 26 -5.38 5.80 -4.42
N ALA A 27 -4.80 6.32 -3.34
CA ALA A 27 -3.69 5.66 -2.66
C ALA A 27 -4.06 4.25 -2.16
N LEU A 28 -5.29 4.06 -1.68
CA LEU A 28 -5.79 2.75 -1.27
C LEU A 28 -6.04 1.80 -2.45
N ALA A 29 -6.49 2.31 -3.60
CA ALA A 29 -6.66 1.52 -4.81
C ALA A 29 -5.31 1.11 -5.41
N ASP A 30 -4.33 2.00 -5.36
CA ASP A 30 -2.99 1.79 -5.86
C ASP A 30 -2.26 0.71 -5.05
N VAL A 31 -2.26 0.82 -3.71
CA VAL A 31 -1.62 -0.20 -2.85
C VAL A 31 -2.26 -1.58 -3.00
N LYS A 32 -3.59 -1.66 -3.22
CA LYS A 32 -4.29 -2.93 -3.50
C LYS A 32 -3.85 -3.54 -4.82
N SER A 33 -3.73 -2.72 -5.86
CA SER A 33 -3.27 -3.15 -7.18
C SER A 33 -1.83 -3.65 -7.11
N ALA A 34 -0.97 -2.95 -6.38
CA ALA A 34 0.42 -3.35 -6.18
C ALA A 34 0.56 -4.67 -5.39
N ILE A 35 -0.28 -4.91 -4.36
CA ILE A 35 -0.33 -6.21 -3.66
C ILE A 35 -0.73 -7.32 -4.63
N GLN A 36 -1.79 -7.10 -5.42
CA GLN A 36 -2.27 -8.09 -6.38
C GLN A 36 -1.20 -8.42 -7.41
N PHE A 37 -0.58 -7.41 -8.01
CA PHE A 37 0.50 -7.57 -8.98
C PHE A 37 1.67 -8.36 -8.39
N HIS A 38 2.05 -8.08 -7.14
CA HIS A 38 3.13 -8.79 -6.47
C HIS A 38 2.81 -10.28 -6.31
N ILE A 39 1.59 -10.62 -5.88
CA ILE A 39 1.13 -12.01 -5.76
C ILE A 39 1.13 -12.71 -7.12
N GLU A 40 0.61 -12.05 -8.16
CA GLU A 40 0.53 -12.62 -9.51
C GLU A 40 1.92 -12.83 -10.14
N THR A 41 2.88 -11.96 -9.82
CA THR A 41 4.23 -12.00 -10.39
C THR A 41 5.15 -12.97 -9.64
N PHE A 42 5.09 -12.97 -8.31
CA PHE A 42 6.07 -13.64 -7.46
C PHE A 42 5.50 -14.81 -6.64
N GLY A 43 4.20 -15.05 -6.71
CA GLY A 43 3.52 -16.05 -5.89
C GLY A 43 3.16 -15.52 -4.51
N ARG A 44 2.20 -16.16 -3.84
CA ARG A 44 1.68 -15.68 -2.55
C ARG A 44 2.68 -15.86 -1.40
N GLU A 45 3.57 -16.82 -1.54
CA GLU A 45 4.68 -17.13 -0.64
C GLU A 45 5.77 -16.05 -0.59
N SER A 46 5.83 -15.19 -1.61
CA SER A 46 6.75 -14.06 -1.65
C SER A 46 6.39 -12.95 -0.66
N ILE A 47 5.14 -12.93 -0.19
CA ILE A 47 4.67 -11.99 0.81
C ILE A 47 4.84 -12.64 2.19
N GLU A 48 5.81 -12.14 2.97
CA GLU A 48 5.86 -12.40 4.41
C GLU A 48 4.70 -11.66 5.08
N ILE A 49 3.62 -12.40 5.35
CA ILE A 49 2.44 -11.89 6.03
C ILE A 49 2.55 -12.17 7.52
N ASP A 50 3.11 -11.25 8.29
CA ASP A 50 3.01 -11.29 9.75
C ASP A 50 1.64 -10.75 10.14
N GLY A 51 0.67 -11.65 10.31
CA GLY A 51 -0.66 -11.38 10.88
C GLY A 51 -1.34 -10.12 10.34
N ILE A 52 -2.05 -10.23 9.21
CA ILE A 52 -2.81 -9.14 8.60
C ILE A 52 -3.68 -8.45 9.65
N SER A 53 -3.29 -7.24 10.04
CA SER A 53 -4.07 -6.35 10.90
C SER A 53 -4.10 -4.99 10.22
N GLU A 54 -4.97 -4.91 9.20
CA GLU A 54 -5.49 -3.67 8.61
C GLU A 54 -4.49 -2.76 7.84
N THR A 55 -4.92 -2.28 6.66
CA THR A 55 -4.18 -1.28 5.89
C THR A 55 -4.51 0.10 6.44
N PHE A 56 -3.50 0.86 6.89
CA PHE A 56 -3.65 2.24 7.34
C PHE A 56 -3.04 3.19 6.31
N VAL A 57 -3.73 4.31 6.03
CA VAL A 57 -3.22 5.40 5.18
C VAL A 57 -2.75 6.52 6.09
N ALA A 58 -1.55 7.06 5.85
CA ALA A 58 -1.03 8.21 6.57
C ALA A 58 -1.01 9.43 5.63
N GLU A 59 -1.46 10.58 6.13
CA GLU A 59 -1.29 11.87 5.46
C GLU A 59 0.19 12.26 5.55
N VAL A 60 0.84 12.53 4.42
CA VAL A 60 2.23 13.00 4.39
C VAL A 60 2.20 14.51 4.33
N VAL A 61 2.70 15.18 5.37
CA VAL A 61 2.98 16.61 5.36
C VAL A 61 4.51 16.74 5.35
N VAL A 62 5.08 17.19 4.22
CA VAL A 62 6.53 17.43 4.08
C VAL A 62 6.86 18.86 4.49
#